data_AF-A0A1B6Z8Y8-F1
#
_entry.id   AF-A0A1B6Z8Y8-F1
#
_cell.length_a   1.000
_cell.length_b   1.000
_cell.length_c   1.000
_cell.angle_alpha   90.00
_cell.angle_beta   90.00
_cell.angle_gamma   90.00
#
_symmetry.space_group_name_H-M   'P 1'
#
loop_
_entity.id
_entity.type
_entity.pdbx_description
1 polymer ?
#
loop_
_entity_poly.entity_id
_entity_poly.type
_entity_poly.pdbx_seq_one_letter_code
_entity_poly.pdbx_strand_id
1 'polypeptide(L)'
;MQRLGFPSGVNTGKGNPVRYTWRELLLLGLAFEYVEIGATPDRSVAEISKFEDTLLAGICEMILAKPQLDDVGSAKCFLLADLSALLTLKVEERWHQQCSILTIEDINRMLSAQGDDAYRSPYTIVDLRQFLGGLTSSVIDVCGLDNRIVASDIKAWAFREASVGAELI
;
A
#
# COMPACT_ATOMS: atom_id res chain seq x y z
N MET A 1 -13.83 -5.65 -6.85
CA MET A 1 -12.67 -5.01 -7.51
C MET A 1 -12.83 -4.92 -9.02
N GLN A 2 -12.85 -6.03 -9.79
CA GLN A 2 -12.96 -5.97 -11.27
C GLN A 2 -14.22 -5.24 -11.79
N ARG A 3 -15.39 -5.46 -11.17
CA ARG A 3 -16.63 -4.75 -11.53
C ARG A 3 -16.59 -3.25 -11.22
N LEU A 4 -15.63 -2.81 -10.41
CA LEU A 4 -15.39 -1.42 -10.02
C LEU A 4 -14.35 -0.74 -10.92
N GLY A 5 -13.83 -1.44 -11.94
CA GLY A 5 -12.79 -0.90 -12.82
C GLY A 5 -11.46 -0.63 -12.13
N PHE A 6 -11.18 -1.35 -11.03
CA PHE A 6 -9.98 -1.19 -10.21
C PHE A 6 -9.06 -2.41 -10.28
N PRO A 7 -7.73 -2.23 -10.43
CA PRO A 7 -7.02 -0.96 -10.63
C PRO A 7 -7.33 -0.31 -11.99
N SER A 8 -7.12 1.00 -12.09
CA SER A 8 -7.36 1.74 -13.33
C SER A 8 -6.54 1.15 -14.49
N GLY A 9 -7.13 1.10 -15.70
CA GLY A 9 -6.47 0.56 -16.89
C GLY A 9 -6.53 -0.97 -17.03
N VAL A 10 -7.15 -1.69 -16.09
CA VAL A 10 -7.26 -3.16 -16.10
C VAL A 10 -8.71 -3.66 -16.23
N ASN A 11 -8.90 -4.73 -17.02
CA ASN A 11 -10.13 -5.45 -17.41
C ASN A 11 -11.48 -4.77 -17.10
N THR A 12 -12.09 -4.21 -18.15
CA THR A 12 -13.47 -3.70 -18.16
C THR A 12 -14.52 -4.79 -18.48
N GLY A 13 -14.18 -6.08 -18.35
CA GLY A 13 -15.11 -7.20 -18.58
C GLY A 13 -15.32 -7.58 -20.05
N LYS A 14 -14.41 -7.19 -20.96
CA LYS A 14 -14.54 -7.41 -22.42
C LYS A 14 -13.84 -8.67 -22.96
N GLY A 15 -13.44 -9.61 -22.10
CA GLY A 15 -12.90 -10.91 -22.51
C GLY A 15 -11.45 -10.92 -23.02
N ASN A 16 -10.74 -9.78 -22.95
CA ASN A 16 -9.33 -9.74 -23.30
C ASN A 16 -8.45 -10.18 -22.12
N PRO A 17 -7.38 -10.96 -22.35
CA PRO A 17 -6.39 -11.28 -21.34
C PRO A 17 -5.79 -9.98 -20.79
N VAL A 18 -5.82 -9.83 -19.48
CA VAL A 18 -5.20 -8.69 -18.81
C VAL A 18 -3.77 -9.01 -18.46
N ARG A 19 -2.92 -8.01 -18.67
CA ARG A 19 -1.55 -8.00 -18.17
C ARG A 19 -1.54 -7.16 -16.91
N TYR A 20 -1.19 -7.80 -15.80
CA TYR A 20 -0.95 -7.13 -14.53
C TYR A 20 0.54 -6.80 -14.44
N THR A 21 0.86 -5.56 -14.12
CA THR A 21 2.20 -5.14 -13.67
C THR A 21 2.24 -5.14 -12.14
N TRP A 22 3.42 -4.92 -11.55
CA TRP A 22 3.56 -4.79 -10.09
C TRP A 22 2.66 -3.71 -9.50
N ARG A 23 2.45 -2.60 -10.21
CA ARG A 23 1.52 -1.55 -9.80
C ARG A 23 0.13 -2.12 -9.51
N GLU A 24 -0.44 -2.85 -10.47
CA GLU A 24 -1.79 -3.38 -10.29
C GLU A 24 -1.86 -4.51 -9.27
N LEU A 25 -0.80 -5.32 -9.15
CA LEU A 25 -0.71 -6.36 -8.13
C LEU A 25 -0.67 -5.77 -6.71
N LEU A 26 0.09 -4.69 -6.49
CA LEU A 26 0.17 -3.99 -5.21
C LEU A 26 -1.18 -3.35 -4.83
N LEU A 27 -1.83 -2.69 -5.79
CA LEU A 27 -3.13 -2.06 -5.56
C LEU A 27 -4.23 -3.09 -5.27
N LEU A 28 -4.24 -4.22 -5.98
CA LEU A 28 -5.15 -5.32 -5.69
C LEU A 28 -4.87 -5.95 -4.33
N GLY A 29 -3.61 -6.22 -4.02
CA GLY A 29 -3.21 -6.78 -2.73
C GLY A 29 -3.70 -5.92 -1.57
N LEU A 30 -3.46 -4.60 -1.63
CA LEU A 30 -3.91 -3.70 -0.58
C LEU A 30 -5.44 -3.62 -0.50
N ALA A 31 -6.14 -3.66 -1.63
CA ALA A 31 -7.60 -3.70 -1.63
C ALA A 31 -8.15 -4.97 -0.98
N PHE A 32 -7.45 -6.10 -1.07
CA PHE A 32 -7.80 -7.32 -0.34
C PHE A 32 -7.54 -7.19 1.15
N GLU A 33 -6.41 -6.62 1.58
CA GLU A 33 -6.13 -6.32 3.00
C GLU A 33 -7.25 -5.47 3.62
N TYR A 34 -7.72 -4.45 2.90
CA TYR A 34 -8.85 -3.62 3.36
C TYR A 34 -10.16 -4.41 3.50
N VAL A 35 -10.43 -5.35 2.59
CA VAL A 35 -11.61 -6.22 2.68
C VAL A 35 -11.49 -7.20 3.84
N GLU A 36 -10.30 -7.74 4.10
CA GLU A 36 -10.05 -8.66 5.22
C GLU A 36 -10.26 -7.99 6.58
N ILE A 37 -9.94 -6.70 6.72
CA ILE A 37 -10.24 -5.93 7.93
C ILE A 37 -11.70 -5.39 7.98
N GLY A 38 -12.55 -5.80 7.04
CA GLY A 38 -13.99 -5.55 7.06
C GLY A 38 -14.47 -4.33 6.26
N ALA A 39 -13.63 -3.71 5.43
CA ALA A 39 -14.09 -2.67 4.51
C ALA A 39 -14.89 -3.27 3.34
N THR A 40 -15.84 -2.50 2.80
CA THR A 40 -16.52 -2.92 1.58
C THR A 40 -15.60 -2.74 0.36
N PRO A 41 -15.77 -3.52 -0.72
CA PRO A 41 -14.97 -3.35 -1.94
C PRO A 41 -15.03 -1.93 -2.51
N ASP A 42 -16.22 -1.31 -2.55
CA ASP A 42 -16.40 0.06 -3.04
C ASP A 42 -15.63 1.08 -2.21
N ARG A 43 -15.66 0.95 -0.87
CA ARG A 43 -14.91 1.83 0.02
C ARG A 43 -13.41 1.63 -0.13
N SER A 44 -12.96 0.37 -0.20
CA SER A 44 -11.53 0.06 -0.36
C SER A 44 -10.95 0.72 -1.62
N VAL A 45 -11.65 0.62 -2.75
CA VAL A 45 -11.27 1.28 -4.00
C VAL A 45 -11.26 2.79 -3.86
N ALA A 46 -12.36 3.38 -3.35
CA ALA A 46 -12.48 4.82 -3.21
C ALA A 46 -11.38 5.42 -2.33
N GLU A 47 -10.93 4.68 -1.33
CA GLU A 47 -9.89 5.14 -0.40
C GLU A 47 -8.51 4.99 -1.01
N ILE A 48 -8.18 3.80 -1.56
CA ILE A 48 -6.88 3.58 -2.21
C ILE A 48 -6.62 4.60 -3.33
N SER A 49 -7.64 4.90 -4.14
CA SER A 49 -7.51 5.88 -5.23
C SER A 49 -7.17 7.31 -4.76
N LYS A 50 -7.39 7.68 -3.49
CA LYS A 50 -7.04 9.02 -2.98
C LYS A 50 -5.55 9.17 -2.67
N PHE A 51 -4.87 8.07 -2.34
CA PHE A 51 -3.47 8.10 -1.89
C PHE A 51 -2.55 7.18 -2.69
N GLU A 52 -3.04 6.63 -3.79
CA GLU A 52 -2.37 5.68 -4.68
C GLU A 52 -0.93 6.10 -5.04
N ASP A 53 -0.71 7.34 -5.48
CA ASP A 53 0.62 7.82 -5.84
C ASP A 53 1.57 7.85 -4.65
N THR A 54 1.07 8.27 -3.48
CA THR A 54 1.85 8.31 -2.23
C THR A 54 2.22 6.90 -1.77
N LEU A 55 1.26 5.97 -1.84
CA LEU A 55 1.45 4.56 -1.54
C LEU A 55 2.54 3.94 -2.42
N LEU A 56 2.40 4.09 -3.74
CA LEU A 56 3.34 3.52 -4.70
C LEU A 56 4.74 4.10 -4.51
N ALA A 57 4.85 5.41 -4.25
CA ALA A 57 6.11 6.05 -3.94
C ALA A 57 6.77 5.46 -2.68
N GLY A 58 6.03 5.31 -1.57
CA GLY A 58 6.61 4.74 -0.35
C GLY A 58 6.97 3.26 -0.46
N ILE A 59 6.19 2.47 -1.22
CA ILE A 59 6.57 1.08 -1.54
C ILE A 59 7.86 1.05 -2.37
N CYS A 60 8.02 1.95 -3.35
CA CYS A 60 9.25 2.05 -4.13
C CYS A 60 10.45 2.44 -3.26
N GLU A 61 10.30 3.44 -2.37
CA GLU A 61 11.33 3.82 -1.40
C GLU A 61 11.75 2.62 -0.54
N MET A 62 10.79 1.84 -0.04
CA MET A 62 11.06 0.64 0.75
C MET A 62 11.77 -0.45 -0.05
N ILE A 63 11.36 -0.74 -1.29
CA ILE A 63 11.97 -1.76 -2.16
C ILE A 63 13.42 -1.39 -2.51
N LEU A 64 13.66 -0.09 -2.76
CA LEU A 64 14.96 0.45 -3.15
C LEU A 64 15.85 0.80 -1.96
N ALA A 65 15.31 0.75 -0.74
CA ALA A 65 16.07 1.01 0.48
C ALA A 65 17.32 0.14 0.50
N LYS A 66 18.48 0.78 0.60
CA LYS A 66 19.75 0.07 0.76
C LYS A 66 19.77 -0.54 2.16
N PRO A 67 20.34 -1.75 2.33
CA PRO A 67 20.69 -2.25 3.64
C PRO A 67 21.85 -1.41 4.19
N GLN A 68 21.55 -0.21 4.68
CA GLN A 68 22.50 0.66 5.36
C GLN A 68 22.18 0.64 6.85
N LEU A 69 23.22 0.34 7.62
CA LEU A 69 23.22 -0.03 9.03
C LEU A 69 22.90 1.12 10.01
N ASP A 70 22.68 2.36 9.54
CA ASP A 70 22.82 3.52 10.43
C ASP A 70 21.54 4.34 10.65
N ASP A 71 20.39 4.00 10.05
CA ASP A 71 19.15 4.71 10.37
C ASP A 71 17.88 3.87 10.16
N VAL A 72 17.77 2.76 10.92
CA VAL A 72 16.56 1.92 10.95
C VAL A 72 15.31 2.74 11.35
N GLY A 73 15.51 3.88 12.03
CA GLY A 73 14.46 4.76 12.50
C GLY A 73 13.69 5.47 11.39
N SER A 74 14.35 5.86 10.29
CA SER A 74 13.76 6.67 9.21
C SER A 74 13.14 5.86 8.06
N ALA A 75 13.27 4.53 8.08
CA ALA A 75 12.72 3.67 7.05
C ALA A 75 11.18 3.65 7.09
N LYS A 76 10.54 4.15 6.02
CA LYS A 76 9.09 4.07 5.79
C LYS A 76 8.67 2.61 5.58
N CYS A 77 8.04 2.01 6.58
CA CYS A 77 7.76 0.58 6.62
C CYS A 77 6.29 0.24 6.86
N PHE A 78 5.49 1.20 7.29
CA PHE A 78 4.12 0.94 7.69
C PHE A 78 3.17 1.86 6.94
N LEU A 79 2.04 1.32 6.50
CA LEU A 79 0.90 2.12 6.06
C LEU A 79 -0.10 2.20 7.21
N LEU A 80 -0.34 3.40 7.69
CA LEU A 80 -1.47 3.69 8.56
C LEU A 80 -2.63 4.15 7.71
N ALA A 81 -3.78 3.52 7.91
CA ALA A 81 -5.03 3.97 7.32
C ALA A 81 -6.06 4.23 8.42
N ASP A 82 -6.50 5.50 8.52
CA ASP A 82 -7.56 5.88 9.44
C ASP A 82 -8.88 5.19 9.02
N LEU A 83 -9.44 4.40 9.93
CA LEU A 83 -10.72 3.71 9.79
C LEU A 83 -11.87 4.54 10.33
N SER A 84 -11.72 5.87 10.45
CA SER A 84 -12.76 6.77 10.92
C SER A 84 -14.06 6.69 10.12
N ALA A 85 -14.02 6.22 8.86
CA ALA A 85 -15.18 5.88 8.03
C ALA A 85 -15.96 4.60 8.49
N LEU A 86 -15.38 3.79 9.37
CA LEU A 86 -16.03 2.64 10.03
C LEU A 86 -16.70 3.03 11.35
N LEU A 87 -16.49 4.25 11.85
CA LEU A 87 -17.21 4.76 13.01
C LEU A 87 -18.63 5.19 12.58
N THR A 88 -19.64 4.43 13.02
CA THR A 88 -21.07 4.68 12.75
C THR A 88 -21.62 6.02 13.24
N LEU A 89 -20.82 6.82 13.95
CA LEU A 89 -21.23 8.04 14.66
C LEU A 89 -20.62 9.35 14.14
N LYS A 90 -19.83 9.34 13.04
CA LYS A 90 -19.26 10.58 12.48
C LYS A 90 -20.11 11.14 11.34
N VAL A 91 -20.61 12.37 11.53
CA VAL A 91 -21.35 13.17 10.54
C VAL A 91 -20.57 13.26 9.23
N GLU A 92 -21.27 12.99 8.11
CA GLU A 92 -20.73 12.72 6.76
C GLU A 92 -19.85 13.83 6.14
N GLU A 93 -19.83 15.04 6.70
CA GLU A 93 -19.22 16.21 6.02
C GLU A 93 -17.69 16.33 6.14
N ARG A 94 -17.00 15.45 6.90
CA ARG A 94 -15.52 15.48 7.06
C ARG A 94 -14.88 14.10 7.06
N TRP A 95 -15.26 13.26 6.11
CA TRP A 95 -14.65 11.94 5.89
C TRP A 95 -13.34 12.08 5.10
N HIS A 96 -12.29 12.57 5.76
CA HIS A 96 -10.94 12.43 5.24
C HIS A 96 -10.30 11.23 5.94
N GLN A 97 -10.28 10.06 5.29
CA GLN A 97 -9.36 9.03 5.73
C GLN A 97 -7.96 9.55 5.48
N GLN A 98 -7.21 9.73 6.56
CA GLN A 98 -5.80 10.05 6.48
C GLN A 98 -5.05 8.73 6.31
N CYS A 99 -4.46 8.53 5.14
CA CYS A 99 -3.47 7.49 4.93
C CYS A 99 -2.09 8.11 5.10
N SER A 100 -1.20 7.44 5.80
CA SER A 100 0.14 7.93 6.08
C SER A 100 1.13 6.79 6.05
N ILE A 101 2.30 7.04 5.46
CA ILE A 101 3.38 6.08 5.46
C ILE A 101 4.28 6.43 6.64
N LEU A 102 4.32 5.52 7.61
CA LEU A 102 4.99 5.68 8.87
C LEU A 102 6.33 4.96 8.90
N THR A 103 7.24 5.57 9.64
CA THR A 103 8.52 4.98 10.01
C THR A 103 8.40 4.16 11.31
N ILE A 104 9.47 3.46 11.69
CA ILE A 104 9.53 2.79 13.00
C ILE A 104 9.47 3.83 14.15
N GLU A 105 10.06 5.01 13.96
CA GLU A 105 10.01 6.09 14.95
C GLU A 105 8.59 6.61 15.17
N ASP A 106 7.81 6.76 14.10
CA ASP A 106 6.42 7.20 14.18
C ASP A 106 5.57 6.21 14.98
N ILE A 107 5.75 4.90 14.73
CA ILE A 107 5.09 3.83 15.50
C ILE A 107 5.49 3.89 16.98
N ASN A 108 6.79 4.04 17.27
CA ASN A 108 7.27 4.14 18.65
C ASN A 108 6.71 5.36 19.38
N ARG A 109 6.57 6.50 18.68
CA ARG A 109 5.94 7.71 19.23
C ARG A 109 4.46 7.48 19.51
N MET A 110 3.75 6.88 18.55
CA MET A 110 2.33 6.55 18.66
C MET A 110 2.05 5.62 19.86
N LEU A 111 2.91 4.63 20.09
CA LEU A 111 2.79 3.65 21.19
C LEU A 111 3.47 4.09 22.50
N SER A 112 4.02 5.30 22.55
CA SER A 112 4.68 5.82 23.74
C SER A 112 3.70 6.00 24.90
N ALA A 113 4.20 6.05 26.14
CA ALA A 113 3.37 6.23 27.33
C ALA A 113 2.57 7.55 27.34
N GLN A 114 3.00 8.55 26.56
CA GLN A 114 2.33 9.83 26.40
C GLN A 114 1.25 9.78 25.31
N GLY A 115 1.34 8.79 24.40
CA GLY A 115 0.55 8.71 23.18
C GLY A 115 0.85 9.89 22.23
N ASP A 116 0.28 9.83 21.04
CA ASP A 116 0.24 10.96 20.12
C ASP A 116 -1.21 11.19 19.69
N ASP A 117 -1.71 12.38 20.04
CA ASP A 117 -3.11 12.76 19.83
C ASP A 117 -3.51 12.75 18.34
N ALA A 118 -2.54 12.84 17.43
CA ALA A 118 -2.76 12.71 16.00
C ALA A 118 -3.33 11.33 15.59
N TYR A 119 -3.13 10.28 16.40
CA TYR A 119 -3.53 8.91 16.07
C TYR A 119 -4.66 8.38 16.97
N ARG A 120 -5.57 9.24 17.45
CA ARG A 120 -6.69 8.81 18.32
C ARG A 120 -7.86 8.14 17.61
N SER A 121 -7.98 8.28 16.29
CA SER A 121 -9.01 7.58 15.53
C SER A 121 -8.69 6.08 15.44
N PRO A 122 -9.69 5.19 15.32
CA PRO A 122 -9.43 3.80 14.97
C PRO A 122 -8.65 3.74 13.67
N TYR A 123 -7.56 2.99 13.64
CA TYR A 123 -6.70 2.85 12.47
C TYR A 123 -6.38 1.37 12.24
N THR A 124 -5.99 1.05 11.02
CA THR A 124 -5.24 -0.18 10.73
C THR A 124 -3.79 0.19 10.39
N ILE A 125 -2.87 -0.71 10.71
CA ILE A 125 -1.46 -0.59 10.36
C ILE A 125 -1.09 -1.82 9.54
N VAL A 126 -0.64 -1.59 8.31
CA VAL A 126 -0.13 -2.63 7.42
C VAL A 126 1.39 -2.53 7.39
N ASP A 127 2.11 -3.60 7.78
CA ASP A 127 3.56 -3.69 7.57
C ASP A 127 3.81 -3.95 6.08
N LEU A 128 4.38 -2.95 5.39
CA LEU A 128 4.60 -2.99 3.95
C LEU A 128 5.60 -4.08 3.54
N ARG A 129 6.49 -4.51 4.45
CA ARG A 129 7.45 -5.60 4.19
C ARG A 129 6.75 -6.94 4.22
N GLN A 130 5.87 -7.16 5.19
CA GLN A 130 5.05 -8.37 5.26
C GLN A 130 4.10 -8.45 4.06
N PHE A 131 3.44 -7.34 3.75
CA PHE A 131 2.60 -7.20 2.57
C PHE A 131 3.36 -7.57 1.28
N LEU A 132 4.53 -6.96 1.06
CA LEU A 132 5.37 -7.25 -0.11
C LEU A 132 5.86 -8.70 -0.14
N GLY A 133 6.22 -9.26 1.03
CA GLY A 133 6.60 -10.65 1.16
C GLY A 133 5.48 -11.61 0.78
N GLY A 134 4.25 -11.34 1.22
CA GLY A 134 3.07 -12.13 0.85
C GLY A 134 2.76 -12.05 -0.64
N LEU A 135 2.83 -10.85 -1.22
CA LEU A 135 2.58 -10.66 -2.64
C LEU A 135 3.64 -11.36 -3.52
N THR A 136 4.93 -11.18 -3.20
CA THR A 136 6.02 -11.80 -3.98
C THR A 136 6.01 -13.32 -3.84
N SER A 137 5.70 -13.86 -2.66
CA SER A 137 5.51 -15.31 -2.47
C SER A 137 4.36 -15.85 -3.32
N SER A 138 3.23 -15.14 -3.35
CA SER A 138 2.09 -15.53 -4.20
C SER A 138 2.44 -15.53 -5.69
N VAL A 139 3.22 -14.55 -6.16
CA VAL A 139 3.70 -14.51 -7.55
C VAL A 139 4.64 -15.67 -7.85
N ILE A 140 5.57 -15.98 -6.94
CA ILE A 140 6.49 -17.11 -7.07
C ILE A 140 5.70 -18.42 -7.20
N ASP A 141 4.73 -18.64 -6.31
CA ASP A 141 3.96 -19.88 -6.25
C ASP A 141 3.05 -20.06 -7.48
N VAL A 142 2.34 -19.00 -7.88
CA VAL A 142 1.39 -19.06 -9.00
C VAL A 142 2.11 -19.15 -10.35
N CYS A 143 3.23 -18.42 -10.51
CA CYS A 143 3.95 -18.36 -11.78
C CYS A 143 5.08 -19.39 -11.89
N GLY A 144 5.44 -20.08 -10.80
CA GLY A 144 6.55 -21.04 -10.76
C GLY A 144 7.91 -20.39 -11.04
N LEU A 145 8.12 -19.16 -10.56
CA LEU A 145 9.32 -18.36 -10.82
C LEU A 145 10.37 -18.51 -9.71
N ASP A 146 11.65 -18.32 -10.04
CA ASP A 146 12.71 -18.24 -9.05
C ASP A 146 12.64 -16.90 -8.28
N ASN A 147 12.87 -16.94 -6.97
CA ASN A 147 12.86 -15.76 -6.10
C ASN A 147 13.80 -14.65 -6.62
N ARG A 148 14.96 -14.98 -7.18
CA ARG A 148 15.91 -14.00 -7.74
C ARG A 148 15.32 -13.27 -8.94
N ILE A 149 14.52 -13.96 -9.77
CA ILE A 149 13.85 -13.36 -10.92
C ILE A 149 12.82 -12.35 -10.42
N VAL A 150 11.96 -12.77 -9.49
CA VAL A 150 10.90 -11.91 -8.93
C VAL A 150 11.52 -10.70 -8.20
N ALA A 151 12.54 -10.92 -7.38
CA ALA A 151 13.26 -9.87 -6.66
C ALA A 151 13.97 -8.89 -7.61
N SER A 152 14.54 -9.38 -8.72
CA SER A 152 15.15 -8.51 -9.73
C SER A 152 14.11 -7.70 -10.49
N ASP A 153 12.98 -8.33 -10.85
CA ASP A 153 11.93 -7.71 -11.64
C ASP A 153 11.20 -6.61 -10.85
N ILE A 154 10.86 -6.87 -9.58
CA ILE A 154 10.20 -5.87 -8.73
C ILE A 154 11.10 -4.68 -8.41
N LYS A 155 12.42 -4.90 -8.26
CA LYS A 155 13.39 -3.81 -8.10
C LYS A 155 13.53 -2.99 -9.39
N ALA A 156 13.56 -3.65 -10.54
CA ALA A 156 13.61 -2.97 -11.82
C ALA A 156 12.34 -2.16 -12.08
N TRP A 157 11.18 -2.66 -11.68
CA TRP A 157 9.92 -1.91 -11.69
C TRP A 157 9.98 -0.69 -10.77
N ALA A 158 10.34 -0.87 -9.50
CA ALA A 158 10.41 0.23 -8.53
C ALA A 158 11.35 1.35 -8.97
N PHE A 159 12.49 1.00 -9.58
CA PHE A 159 13.42 1.99 -10.14
C PHE A 159 12.80 2.82 -11.28
N ARG A 160 12.03 2.18 -12.17
CA ARG A 160 11.33 2.87 -13.27
C ARG A 160 10.26 3.81 -12.74
N GLU A 161 9.42 3.35 -11.82
CA GLU A 161 8.34 4.17 -11.23
C GLU A 161 8.91 5.37 -10.47
N ALA A 162 9.95 5.17 -9.66
CA ALA A 162 10.62 6.25 -8.93
C ALA A 162 11.25 7.29 -9.87
N SER A 163 11.76 6.86 -11.02
CA SER A 163 12.35 7.76 -12.02
C SER A 163 11.27 8.62 -12.72
N VAL A 164 10.10 8.05 -13.00
CA VAL A 164 8.97 8.78 -13.60
C VAL A 164 8.39 9.82 -12.62
N GLY A 165 8.34 9.51 -11.32
CA GLY A 165 7.90 10.46 -10.29
C GLY A 165 8.86 11.64 -10.09
N ALA A 166 10.16 11.47 -10.36
CA ALA A 166 11.17 12.52 -10.19
C ALA A 166 11.17 13.58 -11.32
N GLU A 167 10.61 13.26 -12.50
CA GLU A 167 10.52 14.20 -13.63
C GLU A 167 9.30 15.16 -13.53
N LEU A 168 8.43 14.96 -12.53
CA LEU A 168 7.20 15.73 -12.32
C LEU A 168 7.29 16.73 -11.14
N ILE A 169 8.48 16.93 -10.56
CA ILE A 169 8.76 17.87 -9.46
C ILE A 169 9.64 19.03 -9.93
#